data_AF-A0A9N8YLJ7-F1
#
_entry.id   AF-A0A9N8YLJ7-F1
#
_cell.length_a   1.000
_cell.length_b   1.000
_cell.length_c   1.000
_cell.angle_alpha   90.00
_cell.angle_beta   90.00
_cell.angle_gamma   90.00
#
_symmetry.space_group_name_H-M   'P 1'
#
loop_
_entity.id
_entity.type
_entity.pdbx_description
1 polymer ?
#
loop_
_entity_poly.entity_id
_entity_poly.type
_entity_poly.pdbx_seq_one_letter_code
_entity_poly.pdbx_strand_id
1 'polypeptide(L)'
;MDPPRYDGTIHPDEWIKQVRIFCYFKQITDEQEIVKFCKSMINSTINIKNYFEEINTFTSLSNALRSHVTFKILKDSCKRKLQSLKFIPEIHGGDTAKFISYFNKKCFDAEINDLGEQKKLLFYSLSDDFLRKEFNKRIHDVKSKEILLQSFNDIVNEYSRLIKYGSWVTIRHVSTVKYLATCSEKYLTGSRGQIIFGTNTLPETNATWKLNYPFGHQAKTDKEQLVLYGDTISLQNQFAGNMLWAYPNYKSPTSGHVEVSCYSMNQYNNWIIRPSAVSKKPKENAKRYLKSEDKVIIENENNEKVMILHSHDIKYTLAQGGETSKFINTFRQLCYNADINDIEEQKEYFKQTLSSNFYLYDEFSKRKVKISSINELIKEFEEIAMEESNIIRNGSIVALKHVATGKYLSSIKGLNYTTGSKNQLIFANNLLDSNALWKITFSGKELSSYTDTNIYLQHKKSNIFLGIYNEVYKSPVTQHTEVSCNPNNNIQWKFDNSKLENGQGYLKSNDILNIKNVNLSKHFLRSHDFQFTIKNDTFQEVVCHNERLGGNDEWWCIELIE
;
A
#
# COMPACT_ATOMS: atom_id res chain seq x y z
N MET A 1 -20.55 15.49 39.86
CA MET A 1 -19.85 16.69 39.35
C MET A 1 -20.50 17.88 40.00
N ASP A 2 -19.73 18.69 40.71
CA ASP A 2 -20.25 19.94 41.26
C ASP A 2 -20.25 21.03 40.17
N PRO A 3 -21.28 21.89 40.11
CA PRO A 3 -21.33 22.95 39.12
C PRO A 3 -20.26 24.01 39.43
N PRO A 4 -19.63 24.61 38.40
CA PRO A 4 -18.64 25.66 38.61
C PRO A 4 -19.29 26.91 39.23
N ARG A 5 -18.56 27.59 40.13
CA ARG A 5 -18.95 28.92 40.62
C ARG A 5 -18.81 29.96 39.50
N TYR A 6 -19.69 30.96 39.48
CA TYR A 6 -19.55 32.07 38.54
C TYR A 6 -18.50 33.06 39.04
N ASP A 7 -17.41 33.21 38.31
CA ASP A 7 -16.28 34.11 38.62
C ASP A 7 -16.04 35.18 37.54
N GLY A 8 -16.94 35.28 36.55
CA GLY A 8 -16.84 36.24 35.45
C GLY A 8 -15.93 35.80 34.30
N THR A 9 -15.39 34.57 34.32
CA THR A 9 -14.51 34.05 33.24
C THR A 9 -15.26 33.30 32.13
N ILE A 10 -16.58 33.16 32.26
CA ILE A 10 -17.48 32.45 31.34
C ILE A 10 -18.70 33.32 31.02
N HIS A 11 -19.25 33.17 29.81
CA HIS A 11 -20.47 33.85 29.41
C HIS A 11 -21.64 33.48 30.36
N PRO A 12 -22.42 34.45 30.87
CA PRO A 12 -23.51 34.20 31.82
C PRO A 12 -24.49 33.11 31.38
N ASP A 13 -24.96 33.14 30.13
CA ASP A 13 -25.90 32.11 29.64
C ASP A 13 -25.31 30.70 29.60
N GLU A 14 -24.03 30.56 29.24
CA GLU A 14 -23.38 29.25 29.17
C GLU A 14 -23.15 28.70 30.57
N TRP A 15 -22.80 29.55 31.54
CA TRP A 15 -22.73 29.17 32.94
C TRP A 15 -24.10 28.76 33.50
N ILE A 16 -25.15 29.56 33.27
CA ILE A 16 -26.51 29.23 33.69
C ILE A 16 -26.93 27.88 33.10
N LYS A 17 -26.64 27.63 31.82
CA LYS A 17 -26.90 26.34 31.17
C LYS A 17 -26.18 25.18 31.86
N GLN A 18 -24.91 25.33 32.23
CA GLN A 18 -24.15 24.30 32.96
C GLN A 18 -24.77 24.00 34.33
N VAL A 19 -25.16 25.04 35.08
CA VAL A 19 -25.84 24.87 36.36
C VAL A 19 -27.20 24.21 36.19
N ARG A 20 -27.99 24.60 35.18
CA ARG A 20 -29.29 23.98 34.86
C ARG A 20 -29.16 22.49 34.59
N ILE A 21 -28.17 22.07 33.79
CA ILE A 21 -27.92 20.64 33.51
C ILE A 21 -27.65 19.89 34.83
N PHE A 22 -26.84 20.46 35.72
CA PHE A 22 -26.60 19.88 37.03
C PHE A 22 -27.88 19.79 37.89
N CYS A 23 -28.68 20.85 37.95
CA CYS A 23 -29.94 20.87 38.69
C CYS A 23 -30.93 19.82 38.18
N TYR A 24 -31.07 19.68 36.86
CA TYR A 24 -31.92 18.64 36.25
C TYR A 24 -31.44 17.23 36.60
N PHE A 25 -30.13 16.98 36.62
CA PHE A 25 -29.58 15.71 37.09
C PHE A 25 -29.92 15.43 38.57
N LYS A 26 -30.05 16.49 39.37
CA LYS A 26 -30.49 16.43 40.77
C LYS A 26 -32.01 16.49 40.94
N GLN A 27 -32.78 16.40 39.86
CA GLN A 27 -34.25 16.46 39.85
C GLN A 27 -34.82 17.79 40.38
N ILE A 28 -34.02 18.86 40.36
CA ILE A 28 -34.48 20.21 40.65
C ILE A 28 -34.94 20.81 39.33
N THR A 29 -36.25 20.98 39.17
CA THR A 29 -36.87 21.46 37.93
C THR A 29 -37.51 22.84 38.05
N ASP A 30 -37.75 23.31 39.28
CA ASP A 30 -38.32 24.64 39.53
C ASP A 30 -37.31 25.75 39.19
N GLU A 31 -37.70 26.69 38.33
CA GLU A 31 -36.82 27.76 37.89
C GLU A 31 -36.39 28.68 39.04
N GLN A 32 -37.30 28.99 39.98
CA GLN A 32 -36.98 29.89 41.09
C GLN A 32 -35.98 29.26 42.06
N GLU A 33 -36.12 27.96 42.34
CA GLU A 33 -35.15 27.19 43.12
C GLU A 33 -33.78 27.16 42.45
N ILE A 34 -33.73 26.94 41.14
CA ILE A 34 -32.47 26.95 40.38
C ILE A 34 -31.85 28.36 40.39
N VAL A 35 -32.63 29.43 40.20
CA VAL A 35 -32.13 30.81 40.26
C VAL A 35 -31.60 31.13 41.66
N LYS A 36 -32.27 30.70 42.73
CA LYS A 36 -31.81 30.85 44.11
C LYS A 36 -30.49 30.10 44.34
N PHE A 37 -30.37 28.90 43.79
CA PHE A 37 -29.13 28.12 43.82
C PHE A 37 -28.01 28.85 43.05
N CYS A 38 -28.26 29.33 41.83
CA CYS A 38 -27.32 30.13 41.05
C CYS A 38 -26.81 31.35 41.82
N LYS A 39 -27.70 32.10 42.49
CA LYS A 39 -27.33 33.25 43.32
C LYS A 39 -26.30 32.89 44.40
N SER A 40 -26.42 31.72 45.02
CA SER A 40 -25.46 31.23 46.02
C SER A 40 -24.11 30.79 45.42
N MET A 41 -24.06 30.55 44.12
CA MET A 41 -22.89 30.05 43.38
C MET A 41 -22.08 31.17 42.70
N ILE A 42 -22.50 32.43 42.86
CA ILE A 42 -21.75 33.59 42.37
C ILE A 42 -20.59 33.89 43.34
N ASN A 43 -19.39 34.10 42.79
CA ASN A 43 -18.24 34.48 43.58
C ASN A 43 -18.51 35.81 44.33
N SER A 44 -18.14 35.87 45.60
CA SER A 44 -18.36 37.04 46.45
C SER A 44 -17.72 38.33 45.93
N THR A 45 -16.74 38.25 45.03
CA THR A 45 -16.13 39.42 44.37
C THR A 45 -17.02 40.04 43.29
N ILE A 46 -18.09 39.37 42.86
CA ILE A 46 -19.06 39.85 41.87
C ILE A 46 -20.31 40.31 42.60
N ASN A 47 -20.40 41.64 42.79
CA ASN A 47 -21.51 42.21 43.54
C ASN A 47 -22.68 42.58 42.64
N ILE A 48 -23.71 41.73 42.61
CA ILE A 48 -25.00 42.04 41.99
C ILE A 48 -26.12 42.23 43.03
N LYS A 49 -25.76 42.43 44.32
CA LYS A 49 -26.68 42.42 45.49
C LYS A 49 -27.85 43.39 45.39
N ASN A 50 -27.62 44.54 44.78
CA ASN A 50 -28.62 45.60 44.65
C ASN A 50 -29.84 45.20 43.78
N TYR A 51 -29.74 44.10 43.01
CA TYR A 51 -30.80 43.62 42.12
C TYR A 51 -31.40 42.28 42.56
N PHE A 52 -31.03 41.75 43.74
CA PHE A 52 -31.39 40.37 44.12
C PHE A 52 -32.90 40.14 44.27
N GLU A 53 -33.67 41.16 44.66
CA GLU A 53 -35.12 41.08 44.77
C GLU A 53 -35.81 41.03 43.40
N GLU A 54 -35.17 41.59 42.37
CA GLU A 54 -35.69 41.66 40.99
C GLU A 54 -35.27 40.44 40.13
N ILE A 55 -34.24 39.70 40.56
CA ILE A 55 -33.74 38.52 39.84
C ILE A 55 -34.57 37.27 40.20
N ASN A 56 -35.61 36.97 39.42
CA ASN A 56 -36.50 35.81 39.64
C ASN A 56 -36.53 34.80 38.49
N THR A 57 -35.79 35.07 37.41
CA THR A 57 -35.76 34.27 36.17
C THR A 57 -34.33 34.11 35.66
N PHE A 58 -34.09 33.12 34.79
CA PHE A 58 -32.79 32.98 34.13
C PHE A 58 -32.41 34.23 33.33
N THR A 59 -33.37 34.88 32.68
CA THR A 59 -33.16 36.10 31.90
C THR A 59 -32.73 37.27 32.77
N SER A 60 -33.44 37.53 33.87
CA SER A 60 -33.07 38.61 34.81
C SER A 60 -31.70 38.36 35.45
N LEU A 61 -31.37 37.11 35.79
CA LEU A 61 -30.05 36.75 36.29
C LEU A 61 -28.95 37.00 35.26
N SER A 62 -29.14 36.55 34.02
CA SER A 62 -28.18 36.77 32.94
C SER A 62 -27.94 38.27 32.73
N ASN A 63 -29.00 39.08 32.66
CA ASN A 63 -28.90 40.52 32.48
C ASN A 63 -28.12 41.19 33.62
N ALA A 64 -28.35 40.79 34.88
CA ALA A 64 -27.60 41.30 36.02
C ALA A 64 -26.11 40.97 35.94
N LEU A 65 -25.77 39.72 35.58
CA LEU A 65 -24.39 39.28 35.39
C LEU A 65 -23.71 39.99 34.20
N ARG A 66 -24.43 40.20 33.09
CA ARG A 66 -23.94 40.93 31.91
C ARG A 66 -23.69 42.42 32.21
N SER A 67 -24.43 43.00 33.15
CA SER A 67 -24.27 44.40 33.56
C SER A 67 -23.03 44.63 34.42
N HIS A 68 -22.46 43.56 35.02
CA HIS A 68 -21.26 43.66 35.84
C HIS A 68 -19.99 43.88 34.99
N VAL A 69 -19.04 44.65 35.51
CA VAL A 69 -17.80 45.03 34.80
C VAL A 69 -16.96 43.84 34.34
N THR A 70 -16.99 42.72 35.06
CA THR A 70 -16.26 41.49 34.70
C THR A 70 -16.70 40.93 33.36
N PHE A 71 -17.98 41.04 33.01
CA PHE A 71 -18.46 40.57 31.70
C PHE A 71 -17.92 41.42 30.55
N LYS A 72 -17.84 42.75 30.74
CA LYS A 72 -17.17 43.64 29.77
C LYS A 72 -15.69 43.26 29.58
N ILE A 73 -14.98 42.99 30.67
CA ILE A 73 -13.57 42.55 30.63
C ILE A 73 -13.44 41.21 29.88
N LEU A 74 -14.34 40.25 30.12
CA LEU A 74 -14.39 38.98 29.40
C LEU A 74 -14.57 39.21 27.89
N LYS A 75 -15.55 40.03 27.50
CA LYS A 75 -15.82 40.36 26.09
C LYS A 75 -14.60 40.95 25.41
N ASP A 76 -13.98 41.97 26.02
CA ASP A 76 -12.81 42.64 25.47
C ASP A 76 -11.60 41.70 25.37
N SER A 77 -11.43 40.81 26.37
CA SER A 77 -10.40 39.76 26.35
C SER A 77 -10.60 38.77 25.21
N CYS A 78 -11.84 38.31 24.98
CA CYS A 78 -12.17 37.42 23.87
C CYS A 78 -11.96 38.10 22.50
N LYS A 79 -12.30 39.40 22.37
CA LYS A 79 -12.02 40.18 21.14
C LYS A 79 -10.53 40.25 20.84
N ARG A 80 -9.69 40.59 21.84
CA ARG A 80 -8.22 40.62 21.66
C ARG A 80 -7.67 39.25 21.26
N LYS A 81 -8.16 38.17 21.88
CA LYS A 81 -7.79 36.79 21.54
C LYS A 81 -8.19 36.40 20.12
N LEU A 82 -9.34 36.86 19.62
CA LEU A 82 -9.76 36.63 18.24
C LEU A 82 -8.90 37.43 17.24
N GLN A 83 -8.52 38.66 17.58
CA GLN A 83 -7.67 39.50 16.73
C GLN A 83 -6.25 38.96 16.57
N SER A 84 -5.71 38.29 17.61
CA SER A 84 -4.39 37.64 17.57
C SER A 84 -4.45 36.17 17.15
N LEU A 85 -5.64 35.61 16.91
CA LEU A 85 -5.82 34.21 16.57
C LEU A 85 -5.16 33.90 15.22
N LYS A 86 -4.44 32.77 15.15
CA LYS A 86 -3.82 32.27 13.93
C LYS A 86 -4.31 30.87 13.62
N PHE A 87 -4.71 30.67 12.37
CA PHE A 87 -5.06 29.36 11.85
C PHE A 87 -3.79 28.63 11.39
N ILE A 88 -3.64 27.39 11.82
CA ILE A 88 -2.61 26.46 11.37
C ILE A 88 -3.33 25.28 10.70
N PRO A 89 -3.09 25.02 9.41
CA PRO A 89 -3.64 23.84 8.73
C PRO A 89 -3.11 22.53 9.31
N GLU A 90 -3.86 21.43 9.14
CA GLU A 90 -3.47 20.08 9.59
C GLU A 90 -2.14 19.62 9.02
N ILE A 91 -1.83 19.99 7.77
CA ILE A 91 -0.56 19.64 7.11
C ILE A 91 0.67 20.26 7.82
N HIS A 92 0.46 21.25 8.68
CA HIS A 92 1.48 21.87 9.53
C HIS A 92 1.28 21.54 11.02
N GLY A 93 0.53 20.47 11.33
CA GLY A 93 0.27 20.01 12.71
C GLY A 93 -0.87 20.73 13.43
N GLY A 94 -1.69 21.51 12.71
CA GLY A 94 -2.87 22.15 13.25
C GLY A 94 -4.10 21.25 13.38
N ASP A 95 -5.22 21.83 13.80
CA ASP A 95 -6.50 21.13 13.99
C ASP A 95 -7.67 22.08 13.69
N THR A 96 -8.32 21.91 12.54
CA THR A 96 -9.41 22.80 12.10
C THR A 96 -10.61 22.70 13.03
N ALA A 97 -10.96 21.52 13.54
CA ALA A 97 -12.11 21.37 14.42
C ALA A 97 -11.90 22.11 15.75
N LYS A 98 -10.71 21.98 16.36
CA LYS A 98 -10.35 22.73 17.57
C LYS A 98 -10.29 24.23 17.31
N PHE A 99 -9.73 24.65 16.18
CA PHE A 99 -9.68 26.05 15.79
C PHE A 99 -11.09 26.65 15.68
N ILE A 100 -11.99 26.00 14.93
CA ILE A 100 -13.37 26.47 14.72
C ILE A 100 -14.17 26.46 16.02
N SER A 101 -14.00 25.43 16.86
CA SER A 101 -14.62 25.37 18.19
C SER A 101 -14.16 26.54 19.07
N TYR A 102 -12.85 26.79 19.13
CA TYR A 102 -12.28 27.90 19.88
C TYR A 102 -12.76 29.26 19.34
N PHE A 103 -12.75 29.45 18.02
CA PHE A 103 -13.26 30.64 17.34
C PHE A 103 -14.73 30.90 17.70
N ASN A 104 -15.59 29.88 17.54
CA ASN A 104 -17.01 29.98 17.84
C ASN A 104 -17.28 30.32 19.31
N LYS A 105 -16.58 29.65 20.23
CA LYS A 105 -16.67 29.93 21.66
C LYS A 105 -16.29 31.38 21.96
N LYS A 106 -15.19 31.85 21.39
CA LYS A 106 -14.72 33.23 21.63
C LYS A 106 -15.64 34.28 21.01
N CYS A 107 -16.21 34.03 19.83
CA CYS A 107 -17.24 34.90 19.25
C CYS A 107 -18.49 34.97 20.14
N PHE A 108 -18.94 33.83 20.66
CA PHE A 108 -20.07 33.77 21.59
C PHE A 108 -19.78 34.53 22.89
N ASP A 109 -18.65 34.25 23.55
CA ASP A 109 -18.21 34.93 24.77
C ASP A 109 -18.07 36.46 24.58
N ALA A 110 -17.72 36.91 23.37
CA ALA A 110 -17.56 38.31 23.01
C ALA A 110 -18.86 38.98 22.49
N GLU A 111 -19.95 38.23 22.36
CA GLU A 111 -21.21 38.62 21.71
C GLU A 111 -21.02 39.16 20.27
N ILE A 112 -20.10 38.55 19.50
CA ILE A 112 -19.86 38.88 18.08
C ILE A 112 -20.83 38.07 17.21
N ASN A 113 -22.00 38.65 16.97
CA ASN A 113 -23.05 38.04 16.14
C ASN A 113 -23.03 38.53 14.69
N ASP A 114 -22.38 39.66 14.41
CA ASP A 114 -22.28 40.20 13.05
C ASP A 114 -21.44 39.28 12.16
N LEU A 115 -22.03 38.87 11.03
CA LEU A 115 -21.38 37.95 10.10
C LEU A 115 -20.19 38.62 9.39
N GLY A 116 -20.27 39.93 9.14
CA GLY A 116 -19.17 40.70 8.54
C GLY A 116 -17.93 40.72 9.43
N GLU A 117 -18.11 40.95 10.72
CA GLU A 117 -17.04 40.89 11.73
C GLU A 117 -16.45 39.48 11.83
N GLN A 118 -17.28 38.43 11.85
CA GLN A 118 -16.80 37.05 11.85
C GLN A 118 -15.96 36.72 10.60
N LYS A 119 -16.42 37.11 9.40
CA LYS A 119 -15.66 36.96 8.15
C LYS A 119 -14.29 37.64 8.24
N LYS A 120 -14.27 38.88 8.75
CA LYS A 120 -13.05 39.68 8.91
C LYS A 120 -12.06 39.02 9.88
N LEU A 121 -12.54 38.52 11.02
CA LEU A 121 -11.71 37.82 12.01
C LEU A 121 -11.12 36.52 11.45
N LEU A 122 -11.92 35.70 10.76
CA LEU A 122 -11.41 34.49 10.09
C LEU A 122 -10.36 34.84 9.03
N PHE A 123 -10.62 35.85 8.19
CA PHE A 123 -9.66 36.27 7.16
C PHE A 123 -8.29 36.66 7.77
N TYR A 124 -8.26 37.43 8.84
CA TYR A 124 -6.99 37.85 9.47
C TYR A 124 -6.27 36.73 10.22
N SER A 125 -6.99 35.66 10.58
CA SER A 125 -6.40 34.48 11.18
C SER A 125 -5.59 33.64 10.18
N LEU A 126 -5.89 33.73 8.88
CA LEU A 126 -5.16 33.04 7.82
C LEU A 126 -3.80 33.70 7.59
N SER A 127 -2.72 32.92 7.51
CA SER A 127 -1.37 33.44 7.23
C SER A 127 -0.88 33.14 5.81
N ASP A 128 -1.45 32.12 5.17
CA ASP A 128 -1.06 31.68 3.83
C ASP A 128 -1.75 32.49 2.72
N ASP A 129 -0.99 32.83 1.67
CA ASP A 129 -1.44 33.69 0.57
C ASP A 129 -2.54 33.02 -0.29
N PHE A 130 -2.47 31.69 -0.50
CA PHE A 130 -3.51 30.94 -1.20
C PHE A 130 -4.81 30.93 -0.37
N LEU A 131 -4.72 30.58 0.92
CA LEU A 131 -5.89 30.52 1.79
C LEU A 131 -6.61 31.87 1.84
N ARG A 132 -5.87 32.97 2.00
CA ARG A 132 -6.42 34.34 1.98
C ARG A 132 -7.13 34.66 0.67
N LYS A 133 -6.50 34.33 -0.46
CA LYS A 133 -7.05 34.63 -1.79
C LYS A 133 -8.33 33.83 -2.06
N GLU A 134 -8.33 32.53 -1.79
CA GLU A 134 -9.51 31.69 -1.98
C GLU A 134 -10.63 32.00 -0.99
N PHE A 135 -10.29 32.34 0.25
CA PHE A 135 -11.29 32.81 1.22
C PHE A 135 -11.97 34.07 0.73
N ASN A 136 -11.21 35.12 0.37
CA ASN A 136 -11.80 36.37 -0.15
C ASN A 136 -12.68 36.17 -1.38
N LYS A 137 -12.31 35.24 -2.27
CA LYS A 137 -13.08 34.93 -3.48
C LYS A 137 -14.44 34.29 -3.18
N ARG A 138 -14.54 33.44 -2.15
CA ARG A 138 -15.74 32.63 -1.88
C ARG A 138 -16.69 33.24 -0.85
N ILE A 139 -16.19 34.15 0.01
CA ILE A 139 -16.94 34.63 1.17
C ILE A 139 -17.90 35.79 0.89
N HIS A 140 -17.82 36.42 -0.29
CA HIS A 140 -18.63 37.60 -0.61
C HIS A 140 -20.13 37.30 -0.45
N ASP A 141 -20.61 36.21 -1.04
CA ASP A 141 -22.04 35.86 -1.09
C ASP A 141 -22.50 34.97 0.08
N VAL A 142 -21.64 34.71 1.06
CA VAL A 142 -21.98 33.89 2.23
C VAL A 142 -22.93 34.66 3.15
N LYS A 143 -24.14 34.12 3.36
CA LYS A 143 -25.22 34.77 4.12
C LYS A 143 -25.49 34.19 5.50
N SER A 144 -24.88 33.05 5.86
CA SER A 144 -25.04 32.44 7.18
C SER A 144 -23.71 31.99 7.76
N LYS A 145 -23.68 31.83 9.08
CA LYS A 145 -22.52 31.33 9.81
C LYS A 145 -22.17 29.89 9.43
N GLU A 146 -23.18 29.03 9.25
CA GLU A 146 -22.96 27.64 8.84
C GLU A 146 -22.27 27.55 7.48
N ILE A 147 -22.75 28.32 6.49
CA ILE A 147 -22.15 28.37 5.15
C ILE A 147 -20.74 28.96 5.21
N LEU A 148 -20.47 29.92 6.11
CA LEU A 148 -19.14 30.48 6.34
C LEU A 148 -18.16 29.40 6.82
N LEU A 149 -18.55 28.64 7.86
CA LEU A 149 -17.72 27.58 8.42
C LEU A 149 -17.51 26.44 7.43
N GLN A 150 -18.55 26.07 6.67
CA GLN A 150 -18.43 25.09 5.59
C GLN A 150 -17.46 25.56 4.51
N SER A 151 -17.60 26.80 4.04
CA SER A 151 -16.72 27.38 3.01
C SER A 151 -15.27 27.42 3.48
N PHE A 152 -15.04 27.78 4.76
CA PHE A 152 -13.71 27.73 5.36
C PHE A 152 -13.13 26.32 5.32
N ASN A 153 -13.89 25.32 5.78
CA ASN A 153 -13.48 23.92 5.79
C ASN A 153 -13.18 23.40 4.37
N ASP A 154 -14.00 23.76 3.38
CA ASP A 154 -13.79 23.37 1.98
C ASP A 154 -12.49 23.95 1.41
N ILE A 155 -12.16 25.19 1.74
CA ILE A 155 -10.90 25.84 1.35
C ILE A 155 -9.70 25.13 2.00
N VAL A 156 -9.80 24.80 3.30
CA VAL A 156 -8.73 24.07 4.02
C VAL A 156 -8.53 22.68 3.43
N ASN A 157 -9.63 21.96 3.15
CA ASN A 157 -9.57 20.66 2.49
C ASN A 157 -8.91 20.75 1.11
N GLU A 158 -9.24 21.77 0.33
CA GLU A 158 -8.57 22.01 -0.95
C GLU A 158 -7.07 22.29 -0.79
N TYR A 159 -6.71 23.13 0.19
CA TYR A 159 -5.32 23.45 0.51
C TYR A 159 -4.52 22.21 0.91
N SER A 160 -5.11 21.30 1.69
CA SER A 160 -4.46 20.06 2.13
C SER A 160 -4.05 19.12 0.99
N ARG A 161 -4.68 19.27 -0.18
CA ARG A 161 -4.42 18.49 -1.38
C ARG A 161 -3.43 19.16 -2.33
N LEU A 162 -3.06 20.41 -2.11
CA LEU A 162 -2.15 21.10 -3.02
C LEU A 162 -0.72 20.55 -2.90
N ILE A 163 -0.07 20.36 -4.04
CA ILE A 163 1.33 19.92 -4.08
C ILE A 163 2.26 21.13 -4.07
N LYS A 164 3.27 21.10 -3.19
CA LYS A 164 4.29 22.14 -3.02
C LYS A 164 5.67 21.64 -3.47
N TYR A 165 6.55 22.54 -3.89
CA TYR A 165 7.97 22.19 -4.04
C TYR A 165 8.54 21.74 -2.69
N GLY A 166 9.34 20.68 -2.73
CA GLY A 166 9.85 19.96 -1.57
C GLY A 166 8.94 18.85 -1.03
N SER A 167 7.69 18.74 -1.51
CA SER A 167 6.77 17.68 -1.10
C SER A 167 7.27 16.32 -1.56
N TRP A 168 7.05 15.30 -0.73
CA TRP A 168 7.21 13.91 -1.11
C TRP A 168 5.91 13.38 -1.71
N VAL A 169 6.01 12.77 -2.88
CA VAL A 169 4.88 12.24 -3.65
C VAL A 169 5.16 10.83 -4.14
N THR A 170 4.10 10.07 -4.38
CA THR A 170 4.17 8.78 -5.07
C THR A 170 3.45 8.92 -6.40
N ILE A 171 4.04 8.40 -7.48
CA ILE A 171 3.46 8.49 -8.82
C ILE A 171 2.89 7.13 -9.18
N ARG A 172 1.56 7.03 -9.27
CA ARG A 172 0.86 5.80 -9.66
C ARG A 172 0.38 5.89 -11.10
N HIS A 173 0.73 4.90 -11.91
CA HIS A 173 0.21 4.81 -13.26
C HIS A 173 -1.27 4.36 -13.21
N VAL A 174 -2.15 5.09 -13.90
CA VAL A 174 -3.60 4.90 -13.79
C VAL A 174 -4.04 3.52 -14.31
N SER A 175 -3.51 3.07 -15.44
CA SER A 175 -3.98 1.84 -16.09
C SER A 175 -3.41 0.57 -15.45
N THR A 176 -2.13 0.57 -15.07
CA THR A 176 -1.47 -0.62 -14.48
C THR A 176 -1.57 -0.65 -12.96
N VAL A 177 -2.00 0.44 -12.32
CA VAL A 177 -2.07 0.61 -10.85
C VAL A 177 -0.69 0.52 -10.16
N LYS A 178 0.39 0.34 -10.92
CA LYS A 178 1.78 0.27 -10.45
C LYS A 178 2.32 1.64 -10.05
N TYR A 179 3.15 1.68 -9.01
CA TYR A 179 3.88 2.87 -8.59
C TYR A 179 5.24 2.95 -9.27
N LEU A 180 5.63 4.16 -9.69
CA LEU A 180 6.97 4.44 -10.23
C LEU A 180 8.02 4.25 -9.13
N ALA A 181 8.92 3.30 -9.31
CA ALA A 181 9.93 2.94 -8.33
C ALA A 181 11.32 2.79 -8.95
N THR A 182 12.35 2.78 -8.10
CA THR A 182 13.73 2.48 -8.47
C THR A 182 14.37 1.47 -7.51
N CYS A 183 15.61 1.04 -7.78
CA CYS A 183 16.38 0.19 -6.91
C CYS A 183 17.89 0.50 -7.00
N SER A 184 18.70 -0.25 -6.25
CA SER A 184 20.17 -0.17 -6.28
C SER A 184 20.75 -0.57 -7.64
N GLU A 185 20.04 -1.43 -8.36
CA GLU A 185 20.50 -2.02 -9.61
C GLU A 185 20.49 -1.01 -10.76
N LYS A 186 21.44 -1.18 -11.67
CA LYS A 186 21.67 -0.29 -12.81
C LYS A 186 21.40 -1.01 -14.12
N TYR A 187 20.98 -0.27 -15.14
CA TYR A 187 20.90 -0.82 -16.49
C TYR A 187 22.29 -1.31 -16.92
N LEU A 188 22.37 -2.53 -17.46
CA LEU A 188 23.63 -3.09 -17.96
C LEU A 188 24.07 -2.42 -19.28
N THR A 189 23.08 -1.99 -20.06
CA THR A 189 23.22 -1.26 -21.32
C THR A 189 22.63 0.15 -21.17
N GLY A 190 22.68 0.95 -22.23
CA GLY A 190 22.07 2.28 -22.20
C GLY A 190 22.80 3.22 -21.23
N SER A 191 22.05 3.85 -20.32
CA SER A 191 22.58 4.92 -19.48
C SER A 191 23.51 4.47 -18.35
N ARG A 192 23.47 3.17 -18.00
CA ARG A 192 24.07 2.65 -16.74
C ARG A 192 23.55 3.35 -15.48
N GLY A 193 22.46 4.10 -15.58
CA GLY A 193 21.73 4.67 -14.46
C GLY A 193 20.92 3.60 -13.73
N GLN A 194 20.40 3.97 -12.56
CA GLN A 194 19.56 3.06 -11.79
C GLN A 194 18.26 2.74 -12.53
N ILE A 195 17.82 1.50 -12.39
CA ILE A 195 16.64 0.98 -13.08
C ILE A 195 15.38 1.65 -12.54
N ILE A 196 14.46 1.97 -13.44
CA ILE A 196 13.11 2.47 -13.12
C ILE A 196 12.10 1.42 -13.54
N PHE A 197 11.16 1.11 -12.65
CA PHE A 197 10.15 0.08 -12.87
C PHE A 197 8.84 0.41 -12.17
N GLY A 198 7.77 -0.29 -12.55
CA GLY A 198 6.47 -0.21 -11.88
C GLY A 198 6.31 -1.32 -10.84
N THR A 199 6.06 -0.99 -9.58
CA THR A 199 5.81 -1.97 -8.50
C THR A 199 4.34 -2.00 -8.05
N ASN A 200 3.88 -3.17 -7.63
CA ASN A 200 2.57 -3.39 -7.00
C ASN A 200 2.64 -3.31 -5.46
N THR A 201 3.84 -3.27 -4.88
CA THR A 201 4.01 -3.18 -3.42
C THR A 201 3.57 -1.81 -2.91
N LEU A 202 3.18 -1.74 -1.64
CA LEU A 202 2.91 -0.46 -0.97
C LEU A 202 4.13 0.47 -1.14
N PRO A 203 3.93 1.79 -1.31
CA PRO A 203 5.05 2.70 -1.57
C PRO A 203 6.01 2.75 -0.37
N GLU A 204 7.23 2.24 -0.58
CA GLU A 204 8.37 2.46 0.32
C GLU A 204 9.24 3.59 -0.22
N THR A 205 10.39 3.85 0.42
CA THR A 205 11.33 4.91 0.00
C THR A 205 11.78 4.79 -1.46
N ASN A 206 11.71 3.59 -2.05
CA ASN A 206 12.04 3.35 -3.45
C ASN A 206 11.00 3.88 -4.44
N ALA A 207 9.75 4.10 -4.02
CA ALA A 207 8.64 4.60 -4.84
C ALA A 207 8.19 6.02 -4.45
N THR A 208 8.89 6.64 -3.50
CA THR A 208 8.63 8.00 -3.02
C THR A 208 9.62 9.00 -3.62
N TRP A 209 9.09 10.10 -4.14
CA TRP A 209 9.81 11.09 -4.94
C TRP A 209 9.63 12.48 -4.36
N LYS A 210 10.72 13.20 -4.11
CA LYS A 210 10.69 14.62 -3.76
C LYS A 210 10.50 15.44 -5.02
N LEU A 211 9.50 16.31 -5.01
CA LEU A 211 9.23 17.23 -6.11
C LEU A 211 10.03 18.52 -5.90
N ASN A 212 11.16 18.63 -6.59
CA ASN A 212 12.10 19.74 -6.45
C ASN A 212 11.95 20.75 -7.60
N TYR A 213 12.60 21.91 -7.42
CA TYR A 213 12.77 22.90 -8.48
C TYR A 213 13.54 22.30 -9.67
N PRO A 214 13.34 22.81 -10.89
CA PRO A 214 14.06 22.34 -12.06
C PRO A 214 15.56 22.64 -11.92
N PHE A 215 16.38 21.91 -12.68
CA PHE A 215 17.82 22.14 -12.71
C PHE A 215 18.14 23.61 -13.04
N GLY A 216 19.15 24.16 -12.34
CA GLY A 216 19.56 25.56 -12.47
C GLY A 216 18.62 26.57 -11.80
N HIS A 217 17.53 26.12 -11.15
CA HIS A 217 16.60 27.00 -10.46
C HIS A 217 16.60 26.76 -8.95
N GLN A 218 16.43 27.83 -8.19
CA GLN A 218 16.26 27.81 -6.75
C GLN A 218 14.94 28.46 -6.36
N ALA A 219 14.53 28.24 -5.10
CA ALA A 219 13.38 28.90 -4.53
C ALA A 219 13.54 30.42 -4.65
N LYS A 220 12.51 31.10 -5.17
CA LYS A 220 12.52 32.56 -5.32
C LYS A 220 12.38 33.29 -3.98
N THR A 221 11.94 32.58 -2.94
CA THR A 221 11.63 33.10 -1.60
C THR A 221 11.74 31.97 -0.58
N ASP A 222 11.91 32.31 0.70
CA ASP A 222 11.86 31.34 1.81
C ASP A 222 10.46 30.77 2.08
N LYS A 223 9.43 31.24 1.36
CA LYS A 223 8.06 30.73 1.46
C LYS A 223 7.88 29.44 0.65
N GLU A 224 7.07 28.52 1.18
CA GLU A 224 6.63 27.33 0.47
C GLU A 224 5.89 27.71 -0.83
N GLN A 225 6.36 27.19 -1.95
CA GLN A 225 5.79 27.50 -3.26
C GLN A 225 4.94 26.35 -3.78
N LEU A 226 3.71 26.67 -4.20
CA LEU A 226 2.79 25.72 -4.81
C LEU A 226 3.21 25.39 -6.25
N VAL A 227 3.05 24.12 -6.63
CA VAL A 227 3.30 23.64 -8.00
C VAL A 227 2.07 23.92 -8.87
N LEU A 228 2.29 24.49 -10.05
CA LEU A 228 1.26 24.77 -11.03
C LEU A 228 1.34 23.80 -12.21
N TYR A 229 0.22 23.60 -12.89
CA TYR A 229 0.25 22.97 -14.21
C TYR A 229 1.07 23.80 -15.19
N GLY A 230 1.95 23.14 -15.94
CA GLY A 230 2.90 23.75 -16.84
C GLY A 230 4.21 24.18 -16.18
N ASP A 231 4.34 24.07 -14.85
CA ASP A 231 5.63 24.24 -14.20
C ASP A 231 6.58 23.09 -14.57
N THR A 232 7.85 23.44 -14.75
CA THR A 232 8.96 22.50 -14.83
C THR A 232 9.41 22.13 -13.42
N ILE A 233 9.57 20.83 -13.16
CA ILE A 233 9.96 20.25 -11.88
C ILE A 233 11.12 19.29 -12.08
N SER A 234 11.73 18.87 -10.99
CA SER A 234 12.63 17.71 -10.97
C SER A 234 12.17 16.71 -9.90
N LEU A 235 12.38 15.41 -10.13
CA LEU A 235 11.92 14.35 -9.23
C LEU A 235 13.12 13.63 -8.65
N GLN A 236 13.30 13.70 -7.33
CA GLN A 236 14.38 13.04 -6.61
C GLN A 236 13.87 11.82 -5.87
N ASN A 237 14.43 10.64 -6.08
CA ASN A 237 14.01 9.45 -5.35
C ASN A 237 14.51 9.48 -3.89
N GLN A 238 13.65 9.07 -2.94
CA GLN A 238 13.99 9.07 -1.51
C GLN A 238 15.06 8.02 -1.16
N PHE A 239 15.01 6.83 -1.74
CA PHE A 239 15.95 5.75 -1.48
C PHE A 239 17.33 6.03 -2.05
N ALA A 240 17.41 6.38 -3.33
CA ALA A 240 18.69 6.53 -4.03
C ALA A 240 19.30 7.93 -3.92
N GLY A 241 18.48 8.96 -3.64
CA GLY A 241 18.89 10.36 -3.70
C GLY A 241 19.11 10.90 -5.13
N ASN A 242 19.03 10.04 -6.15
CA ASN A 242 19.21 10.39 -7.55
C ASN A 242 17.93 10.94 -8.20
N MET A 243 18.09 11.63 -9.31
CA MET A 243 17.03 12.33 -10.02
C MET A 243 16.47 11.47 -11.16
N LEU A 244 15.15 11.50 -11.36
CA LEU A 244 14.50 10.89 -12.51
C LEU A 244 15.00 11.57 -13.79
N TRP A 245 15.45 10.77 -14.74
CA TRP A 245 16.25 11.22 -15.87
C TRP A 245 15.85 10.49 -17.14
N ALA A 246 15.82 11.20 -18.26
CA ALA A 246 15.60 10.60 -19.57
C ALA A 246 16.45 11.30 -20.62
N TYR A 247 17.22 10.54 -21.39
CA TYR A 247 18.08 11.05 -22.44
C TYR A 247 17.77 10.38 -23.79
N PRO A 248 17.51 11.14 -24.88
CA PRO A 248 16.95 10.61 -26.13
C PRO A 248 17.74 9.47 -26.79
N ASN A 249 19.05 9.42 -26.55
CA ASN A 249 19.96 8.47 -27.21
C ASN A 249 20.00 7.12 -26.51
N TYR A 250 19.61 7.01 -25.24
CA TYR A 250 19.55 5.72 -24.55
C TYR A 250 18.19 5.08 -24.76
N LYS A 251 18.20 3.81 -25.16
CA LYS A 251 16.99 3.04 -25.43
C LYS A 251 16.75 2.03 -24.31
N SER A 252 15.50 1.98 -23.86
CA SER A 252 15.01 0.98 -22.94
C SER A 252 15.32 -0.41 -23.49
N PRO A 253 15.93 -1.29 -22.69
CA PRO A 253 16.41 -2.60 -23.14
C PRO A 253 15.29 -3.50 -23.66
N THR A 254 14.04 -3.30 -23.21
CA THR A 254 12.93 -4.19 -23.59
C THR A 254 11.98 -3.57 -24.61
N SER A 255 11.72 -2.27 -24.55
CA SER A 255 10.74 -1.63 -25.43
C SER A 255 11.36 -0.88 -26.61
N GLY A 256 12.68 -0.65 -26.62
CA GLY A 256 13.36 0.16 -27.65
C GLY A 256 13.00 1.66 -27.63
N HIS A 257 12.09 2.09 -26.75
CA HIS A 257 11.76 3.50 -26.53
C HIS A 257 12.87 4.19 -25.74
N VAL A 258 12.77 5.50 -25.48
CA VAL A 258 13.76 6.18 -24.64
C VAL A 258 13.78 5.59 -23.23
N GLU A 259 14.98 5.31 -22.72
CA GLU A 259 15.19 4.81 -21.36
C GLU A 259 14.92 5.91 -20.33
N VAL A 260 14.24 5.54 -19.24
CA VAL A 260 14.10 6.38 -18.06
C VAL A 260 14.91 5.73 -16.94
N SER A 261 15.83 6.47 -16.34
CA SER A 261 16.70 5.98 -15.27
C SER A 261 16.81 7.00 -14.14
N CYS A 262 17.48 6.61 -13.05
CA CYS A 262 17.88 7.54 -11.99
C CYS A 262 19.37 7.89 -12.12
N TYR A 263 19.69 9.18 -12.17
CA TYR A 263 21.05 9.70 -12.36
C TYR A 263 21.32 11.01 -11.59
N SER A 264 22.55 11.53 -11.67
CA SER A 264 22.93 12.82 -11.08
C SER A 264 22.21 14.00 -11.74
N MET A 265 21.95 15.04 -10.95
CA MET A 265 21.18 16.22 -11.38
C MET A 265 21.83 16.99 -12.56
N ASN A 266 21.08 17.21 -13.63
CA ASN A 266 21.41 17.95 -14.84
C ASN A 266 20.11 18.37 -15.59
N GLN A 267 20.25 19.02 -16.75
CA GLN A 267 19.11 19.54 -17.53
C GLN A 267 18.10 18.48 -18.00
N TYR A 268 18.51 17.22 -18.18
CA TYR A 268 17.62 16.12 -18.60
C TYR A 268 16.77 15.56 -17.45
N ASN A 269 16.91 16.12 -16.24
CA ASN A 269 16.06 15.83 -15.08
C ASN A 269 14.82 16.73 -14.98
N ASN A 270 14.62 17.62 -15.95
CA ASN A 270 13.51 18.54 -15.96
C ASN A 270 12.26 17.89 -16.58
N TRP A 271 11.14 17.98 -15.86
CA TRP A 271 9.87 17.40 -16.26
C TRP A 271 8.76 18.44 -16.11
N ILE A 272 7.87 18.55 -17.10
CA ILE A 272 6.72 19.44 -17.10
C ILE A 272 5.48 18.63 -16.73
N ILE A 273 4.69 19.12 -15.77
CA ILE A 273 3.42 18.50 -15.39
C ILE A 273 2.28 19.11 -16.21
N ARG A 274 1.64 18.28 -17.03
CA ARG A 274 0.49 18.64 -17.87
C ARG A 274 -0.80 17.98 -17.34
N PRO A 275 -1.97 18.61 -17.50
CA PRO A 275 -3.24 17.97 -17.18
C PRO A 275 -3.57 16.86 -18.19
N SER A 276 -4.09 15.71 -17.71
CA SER A 276 -4.43 14.56 -18.58
C SER A 276 -5.66 14.79 -19.47
N ALA A 277 -6.61 15.64 -19.05
CA ALA A 277 -7.77 15.99 -19.85
C ALA A 277 -7.58 17.39 -20.46
N VAL A 278 -7.86 17.51 -21.76
CA VAL A 278 -8.24 18.79 -22.38
C VAL A 278 -9.57 19.20 -21.74
N SER A 279 -9.52 19.75 -20.52
CA SER A 279 -10.63 20.57 -20.05
C SER A 279 -10.79 21.68 -21.07
N LYS A 280 -11.96 21.74 -21.74
CA LYS A 280 -12.41 22.82 -22.63
C LYS A 280 -11.66 24.11 -22.28
N LYS A 281 -10.88 24.64 -23.24
CA LYS A 281 -10.03 25.84 -23.14
C LYS A 281 -10.20 26.57 -21.79
N PRO A 282 -9.23 26.46 -20.87
CA PRO A 282 -9.21 27.38 -19.74
C PRO A 282 -9.28 28.80 -20.33
N LYS A 283 -10.06 29.71 -19.73
CA LYS A 283 -9.84 31.14 -19.96
C LYS A 283 -8.33 31.37 -19.85
N GLU A 284 -7.75 31.98 -20.87
CA GLU A 284 -6.35 31.95 -21.29
C GLU A 284 -5.30 32.41 -20.24
N ASN A 285 -5.68 32.61 -18.97
CA ASN A 285 -4.83 33.19 -17.92
C ASN A 285 -5.01 32.60 -16.50
N ALA A 286 -5.79 31.53 -16.29
CA ALA A 286 -5.94 30.94 -14.95
C ALA A 286 -4.92 29.82 -14.70
N LYS A 287 -3.75 30.16 -14.13
CA LYS A 287 -2.78 29.20 -13.59
C LYS A 287 -3.49 28.26 -12.59
N ARG A 288 -3.55 26.96 -12.90
CA ARG A 288 -4.19 25.95 -12.05
C ARG A 288 -3.14 25.25 -11.19
N TYR A 289 -3.44 25.12 -9.89
CA TYR A 289 -2.58 24.39 -8.94
C TYR A 289 -2.67 22.89 -9.14
N LEU A 290 -1.55 22.20 -8.96
CA LEU A 290 -1.47 20.75 -8.94
C LEU A 290 -2.01 20.23 -7.59
N LYS A 291 -2.88 19.21 -7.65
CA LYS A 291 -3.48 18.57 -6.47
C LYS A 291 -3.12 17.09 -6.40
N SER A 292 -3.10 16.54 -5.19
CA SER A 292 -3.05 15.10 -4.98
C SER A 292 -4.19 14.41 -5.72
N GLU A 293 -3.91 13.23 -6.28
CA GLU A 293 -4.86 12.42 -7.07
C GLU A 293 -5.27 13.00 -8.43
N ASP A 294 -4.79 14.20 -8.80
CA ASP A 294 -4.98 14.70 -10.15
C ASP A 294 -4.33 13.74 -11.17
N LYS A 295 -5.03 13.48 -12.28
CA LYS A 295 -4.49 12.73 -13.41
C LYS A 295 -3.63 13.65 -14.25
N VAL A 296 -2.34 13.33 -14.36
CA VAL A 296 -1.34 14.16 -15.04
C VAL A 296 -0.62 13.39 -16.14
N ILE A 297 -0.06 14.14 -17.08
CA ILE A 297 0.94 13.69 -18.04
C ILE A 297 2.25 14.34 -17.63
N ILE A 298 3.33 13.55 -17.52
CA ILE A 298 4.66 14.03 -17.15
C ILE A 298 5.51 14.00 -18.42
N GLU A 299 5.95 15.17 -18.86
CA GLU A 299 6.66 15.39 -20.12
C GLU A 299 8.10 15.80 -19.80
N ASN A 300 9.11 15.23 -20.45
CA ASN A 300 10.49 15.67 -20.27
C ASN A 300 10.72 16.99 -21.01
N GLU A 301 11.35 17.96 -20.35
CA GLU A 301 11.73 19.24 -20.94
C GLU A 301 13.01 19.06 -21.78
N ASN A 302 12.86 18.50 -22.98
CA ASN A 302 13.95 18.39 -23.94
C ASN A 302 13.57 19.08 -25.25
N ASN A 303 14.41 20.02 -25.69
CA ASN A 303 14.18 20.85 -26.87
C ASN A 303 14.21 20.08 -28.19
N GLU A 304 14.75 18.86 -28.22
CA GLU A 304 14.87 18.07 -29.44
C GLU A 304 13.66 17.15 -29.69
N LYS A 305 13.09 16.56 -28.63
CA LYS A 305 11.96 15.62 -28.73
C LYS A 305 11.11 15.66 -27.46
N VAL A 306 9.80 15.77 -27.64
CA VAL A 306 8.80 15.60 -26.58
C VAL A 306 8.78 14.13 -26.16
N MET A 307 9.16 13.84 -24.91
CA MET A 307 9.17 12.50 -24.35
C MET A 307 8.20 12.45 -23.17
N ILE A 308 7.21 11.56 -23.24
CA ILE A 308 6.21 11.39 -22.19
C ILE A 308 6.63 10.21 -21.33
N LEU A 309 6.62 10.40 -20.01
CA LEU A 309 6.82 9.29 -19.07
C LEU A 309 5.68 8.28 -19.25
N HIS A 310 6.04 7.08 -19.69
CA HIS A 310 5.09 6.05 -20.09
C HIS A 310 5.42 4.71 -19.42
N SER A 311 4.38 3.98 -19.03
CA SER A 311 4.49 2.63 -18.48
C SER A 311 3.87 1.63 -19.46
N HIS A 312 4.62 0.58 -19.78
CA HIS A 312 4.15 -0.55 -20.56
C HIS A 312 3.86 -1.73 -19.62
N ASP A 313 2.94 -2.62 -19.99
CA ASP A 313 2.82 -3.93 -19.33
C ASP A 313 3.80 -4.94 -19.96
N ILE A 314 5.06 -4.52 -20.06
CA ILE A 314 6.17 -5.35 -20.53
C ILE A 314 6.93 -5.77 -19.28
N LYS A 315 7.05 -7.09 -19.07
CA LYS A 315 7.85 -7.62 -17.97
C LYS A 315 9.33 -7.33 -18.25
N TYR A 316 9.95 -6.57 -17.36
CA TYR A 316 11.39 -6.44 -17.29
C TYR A 316 11.89 -7.37 -16.18
N THR A 317 12.47 -8.49 -16.57
CA THR A 317 13.20 -9.33 -15.63
C THR A 317 14.57 -8.70 -15.47
N LEU A 318 14.90 -8.19 -14.27
CA LEU A 318 16.30 -8.12 -13.91
C LEU A 318 16.82 -9.54 -14.08
N ALA A 319 17.79 -9.77 -14.96
CA ALA A 319 18.60 -10.96 -14.82
C ALA A 319 18.98 -11.00 -13.34
N GLN A 320 18.65 -12.08 -12.63
CA GLN A 320 19.18 -12.35 -11.28
C GLN A 320 20.70 -12.52 -11.44
N GLY A 321 21.38 -11.40 -11.69
CA GLY A 321 22.58 -11.35 -12.51
C GLY A 321 23.69 -10.54 -11.88
N GLY A 322 23.56 -10.16 -10.61
CA GLY A 322 24.73 -9.72 -9.86
C GLY A 322 25.83 -10.78 -9.91
N GLU A 323 25.47 -12.05 -9.71
CA GLU A 323 26.37 -13.21 -9.83
C GLU A 323 26.46 -13.73 -11.26
N THR A 324 25.33 -13.96 -11.96
CA THR A 324 25.31 -14.53 -13.32
C THR A 324 26.00 -13.65 -14.36
N SER A 325 25.74 -12.34 -14.38
CA SER A 325 26.40 -11.43 -15.33
C SER A 325 27.87 -11.20 -14.97
N LYS A 326 28.23 -11.21 -13.68
CA LYS A 326 29.63 -11.20 -13.23
C LYS A 326 30.36 -12.47 -13.66
N PHE A 327 29.74 -13.64 -13.48
CA PHE A 327 30.23 -14.93 -13.95
C PHE A 327 30.43 -14.94 -15.47
N ILE A 328 29.44 -14.52 -16.26
CA ILE A 328 29.55 -14.43 -17.72
C ILE A 328 30.68 -13.48 -18.13
N ASN A 329 30.79 -12.32 -17.49
CA ASN A 329 31.85 -11.36 -17.81
C ASN A 329 33.23 -11.91 -17.45
N THR A 330 33.38 -12.56 -16.29
CA THR A 330 34.62 -13.23 -15.89
C THR A 330 34.99 -14.33 -16.87
N PHE A 331 34.03 -15.18 -17.28
CA PHE A 331 34.24 -16.23 -18.26
C PHE A 331 34.72 -15.65 -19.61
N ARG A 332 34.04 -14.62 -20.14
CA ARG A 332 34.43 -13.95 -21.38
C ARG A 332 35.83 -13.33 -21.30
N GLN A 333 36.15 -12.69 -20.18
CA GLN A 333 37.47 -12.10 -19.96
C GLN A 333 38.56 -13.16 -19.90
N LEU A 334 38.31 -14.30 -19.26
CA LEU A 334 39.24 -15.41 -19.21
C LEU A 334 39.45 -16.05 -20.59
N CYS A 335 38.38 -16.26 -21.38
CA CYS A 335 38.51 -16.72 -22.76
C CYS A 335 39.31 -15.74 -23.62
N TYR A 336 39.04 -14.44 -23.49
CA TYR A 336 39.78 -13.39 -24.21
C TYR A 336 41.27 -13.36 -23.83
N ASN A 337 41.58 -13.36 -22.53
CA ASN A 337 42.96 -13.32 -22.05
C ASN A 337 43.76 -14.59 -22.39
N ALA A 338 43.08 -15.71 -22.64
CA ALA A 338 43.68 -16.99 -23.03
C ALA A 338 43.66 -17.23 -24.55
N ASP A 339 43.24 -16.23 -25.35
CA ASP A 339 43.07 -16.33 -26.81
C ASP A 339 42.14 -17.48 -27.28
N ILE A 340 41.19 -17.90 -26.42
CA ILE A 340 40.20 -18.95 -26.74
C ILE A 340 39.06 -18.32 -27.54
N ASN A 341 39.19 -18.36 -28.87
CA ASN A 341 38.22 -17.80 -29.81
C ASN A 341 37.32 -18.85 -30.49
N ASP A 342 37.68 -20.14 -30.39
CA ASP A 342 36.90 -21.23 -30.94
C ASP A 342 35.65 -21.52 -30.10
N ILE A 343 34.48 -21.61 -30.75
CA ILE A 343 33.20 -21.75 -30.04
C ILE A 343 33.01 -23.16 -29.45
N GLU A 344 33.56 -24.21 -30.05
CA GLU A 344 33.46 -25.56 -29.50
C GLU A 344 34.31 -25.69 -28.24
N GLU A 345 35.51 -25.10 -28.24
CA GLU A 345 36.36 -25.00 -27.07
C GLU A 345 35.69 -24.20 -25.93
N GLN A 346 35.07 -23.05 -26.25
CA GLN A 346 34.31 -22.26 -25.28
C GLN A 346 33.14 -23.04 -24.67
N LYS A 347 32.40 -23.83 -25.46
CA LYS A 347 31.29 -24.67 -24.96
C LYS A 347 31.77 -25.69 -23.93
N GLU A 348 32.90 -26.34 -24.18
CA GLU A 348 33.42 -27.35 -23.25
C GLU A 348 33.90 -26.73 -21.94
N TYR A 349 34.65 -25.61 -21.99
CA TYR A 349 35.03 -24.90 -20.77
C TYR A 349 33.82 -24.38 -20.01
N PHE A 350 32.85 -23.78 -20.70
CA PHE A 350 31.63 -23.29 -20.06
C PHE A 350 30.87 -24.43 -19.38
N LYS A 351 30.70 -25.56 -20.07
CA LYS A 351 30.08 -26.76 -19.49
C LYS A 351 30.81 -27.24 -18.23
N GLN A 352 32.13 -27.24 -18.21
CA GLN A 352 32.91 -27.65 -17.03
C GLN A 352 32.64 -26.75 -15.82
N THR A 353 32.48 -25.44 -16.03
CA THR A 353 32.17 -24.50 -14.94
C THR A 353 30.80 -24.76 -14.28
N LEU A 354 29.87 -25.41 -14.99
CA LEU A 354 28.54 -25.74 -14.49
C LEU A 354 28.49 -27.07 -13.72
N SER A 355 29.61 -27.80 -13.61
CA SER A 355 29.66 -29.15 -13.03
C SER A 355 29.18 -29.27 -11.58
N SER A 356 29.18 -28.18 -10.84
CA SER A 356 28.65 -28.12 -9.46
C SER A 356 27.12 -28.12 -9.40
N ASN A 357 26.43 -27.78 -10.49
CA ASN A 357 24.98 -27.77 -10.58
C ASN A 357 24.52 -28.74 -11.68
N PHE A 358 24.04 -29.91 -11.25
CA PHE A 358 23.65 -30.99 -12.16
C PHE A 358 22.60 -30.56 -13.18
N TYR A 359 21.62 -29.73 -12.79
CA TYR A 359 20.58 -29.24 -13.72
C TYR A 359 21.19 -28.36 -14.81
N LEU A 360 21.95 -27.34 -14.43
CA LEU A 360 22.58 -26.42 -15.39
C LEU A 360 23.50 -27.19 -16.34
N TYR A 361 24.27 -28.14 -15.81
CA TYR A 361 25.15 -28.99 -16.60
C TYR A 361 24.41 -29.86 -17.61
N ASP A 362 23.34 -30.55 -17.18
CA ASP A 362 22.55 -31.47 -18.00
C ASP A 362 21.78 -30.72 -19.10
N GLU A 363 21.07 -29.65 -18.75
CA GLU A 363 20.32 -28.85 -19.73
C GLU A 363 21.23 -28.15 -20.73
N PHE A 364 22.34 -27.55 -20.27
CA PHE A 364 23.31 -26.95 -21.19
C PHE A 364 23.92 -27.99 -22.12
N SER A 365 24.20 -29.21 -21.64
CA SER A 365 24.73 -30.30 -22.47
C SER A 365 23.79 -30.71 -23.59
N LYS A 366 22.47 -30.67 -23.37
CA LYS A 366 21.47 -30.99 -24.40
C LYS A 366 21.35 -29.87 -25.42
N ARG A 367 21.39 -28.61 -24.98
CA ARG A 367 21.14 -27.43 -25.83
C ARG A 367 22.38 -26.94 -26.57
N LYS A 368 23.60 -27.21 -26.07
CA LYS A 368 24.85 -26.67 -26.63
C LYS A 368 25.14 -27.03 -28.08
N VAL A 369 24.53 -28.09 -28.60
CA VAL A 369 24.69 -28.54 -30.00
C VAL A 369 24.22 -27.46 -30.98
N LYS A 370 23.24 -26.63 -30.61
CA LYS A 370 22.65 -25.60 -31.47
C LYS A 370 23.37 -24.25 -31.43
N ILE A 371 24.33 -24.08 -30.53
CA ILE A 371 25.01 -22.81 -30.28
C ILE A 371 26.10 -22.60 -31.33
N SER A 372 26.09 -21.49 -32.05
CA SER A 372 27.08 -21.15 -33.09
C SER A 372 27.99 -19.97 -32.72
N SER A 373 27.67 -19.25 -31.63
CA SER A 373 28.45 -18.10 -31.18
C SER A 373 28.40 -17.92 -29.65
N ILE A 374 29.33 -17.14 -29.11
CA ILE A 374 29.37 -16.82 -27.68
C ILE A 374 28.14 -16.04 -27.21
N ASN A 375 27.53 -15.23 -28.08
CA ASN A 375 26.30 -14.50 -27.76
C ASN A 375 25.11 -15.46 -27.66
N GLU A 376 25.03 -16.45 -28.56
CA GLU A 376 24.03 -17.53 -28.45
C GLU A 376 24.25 -18.39 -27.21
N LEU A 377 25.52 -18.64 -26.85
CA LEU A 377 25.85 -19.35 -25.61
C LEU A 377 25.31 -18.64 -24.38
N ILE A 378 25.58 -17.34 -24.29
CA ILE A 378 25.12 -16.50 -23.19
C ILE A 378 23.60 -16.51 -23.13
N LYS A 379 22.93 -16.33 -24.27
CA LYS A 379 21.48 -16.33 -24.36
C LYS A 379 20.87 -17.66 -23.90
N GLU A 380 21.38 -18.79 -24.39
CA GLU A 380 20.92 -20.12 -23.97
C GLU A 380 21.16 -20.35 -22.48
N PHE A 381 22.30 -19.90 -21.94
CA PHE A 381 22.58 -20.01 -20.52
C PHE A 381 21.64 -19.15 -19.67
N GLU A 382 21.34 -17.92 -20.09
CA GLU A 382 20.37 -17.06 -19.40
C GLU A 382 18.97 -17.69 -19.38
N GLU A 383 18.56 -18.32 -20.48
CA GLU A 383 17.31 -19.08 -20.56
C GLU A 383 17.32 -20.29 -19.60
N ILE A 384 18.39 -21.09 -19.60
CA ILE A 384 18.54 -22.24 -18.70
C ILE A 384 18.57 -21.79 -17.22
N ALA A 385 19.29 -20.72 -16.89
CA ALA A 385 19.37 -20.18 -15.54
C ALA A 385 18.02 -19.64 -15.04
N MET A 386 17.23 -19.03 -15.94
CA MET A 386 15.86 -18.62 -15.64
C MET A 386 14.93 -19.82 -15.42
N GLU A 387 15.11 -20.90 -16.18
CA GLU A 387 14.37 -22.14 -15.92
C GLU A 387 14.78 -22.77 -14.58
N GLU A 388 16.07 -22.69 -14.23
CA GLU A 388 16.66 -23.23 -13.01
C GLU A 388 16.10 -22.58 -11.73
N SER A 389 15.87 -21.27 -11.77
CA SER A 389 15.31 -20.52 -10.63
C SER A 389 13.86 -20.90 -10.33
N ASN A 390 13.16 -21.50 -11.30
CA ASN A 390 11.80 -22.00 -11.13
C ASN A 390 11.74 -23.46 -10.66
N ILE A 391 12.88 -24.15 -10.52
CA ILE A 391 12.90 -25.55 -10.11
C ILE A 391 12.58 -25.69 -8.63
N ILE A 392 11.68 -26.61 -8.32
CA ILE A 392 11.35 -26.99 -6.95
C ILE A 392 12.32 -28.07 -6.48
N ARG A 393 13.06 -27.77 -5.42
CA ARG A 393 14.12 -28.65 -4.88
C ARG A 393 13.65 -29.37 -3.61
N ASN A 394 14.40 -30.39 -3.24
CA ASN A 394 14.18 -31.08 -1.98
C ASN A 394 14.35 -30.10 -0.80
N GLY A 395 13.29 -29.92 -0.03
CA GLY A 395 13.23 -29.00 1.10
C GLY A 395 12.66 -27.62 0.79
N SER A 396 12.33 -27.32 -0.48
CA SER A 396 11.65 -26.07 -0.85
C SER A 396 10.33 -25.89 -0.11
N ILE A 397 9.93 -24.63 0.09
CA ILE A 397 8.61 -24.28 0.57
C ILE A 397 7.72 -23.97 -0.63
N VAL A 398 6.57 -24.64 -0.68
CA VAL A 398 5.62 -24.54 -1.78
C VAL A 398 4.21 -24.26 -1.27
N ALA A 399 3.38 -23.70 -2.15
CA ALA A 399 1.95 -23.64 -1.99
C ALA A 399 1.28 -24.50 -3.07
N LEU A 400 0.15 -25.11 -2.72
CA LEU A 400 -0.63 -25.96 -3.64
C LEU A 400 -1.97 -25.30 -3.89
N LYS A 401 -2.16 -24.74 -5.08
CA LYS A 401 -3.36 -24.03 -5.48
C LYS A 401 -4.27 -24.93 -6.30
N HIS A 402 -5.48 -25.14 -5.82
CA HIS A 402 -6.50 -25.86 -6.54
C HIS A 402 -6.94 -25.06 -7.77
N VAL A 403 -6.77 -25.64 -8.97
CA VAL A 403 -6.95 -24.92 -10.24
C VAL A 403 -8.39 -24.45 -10.44
N ALA A 404 -9.39 -25.30 -10.16
CA ALA A 404 -10.78 -24.94 -10.39
C ALA A 404 -11.29 -23.82 -9.48
N THR A 405 -10.88 -23.81 -8.20
CA THR A 405 -11.41 -22.84 -7.22
C THR A 405 -10.45 -21.68 -6.90
N GLY A 406 -9.19 -21.76 -7.34
CA GLY A 406 -8.15 -20.78 -7.01
C GLY A 406 -7.69 -20.78 -5.54
N LYS A 407 -8.19 -21.70 -4.72
CA LYS A 407 -7.91 -21.84 -3.28
C LYS A 407 -6.68 -22.70 -3.00
N TYR A 408 -6.00 -22.45 -1.90
CA TYR A 408 -4.78 -23.15 -1.48
C TYR A 408 -5.06 -24.26 -0.47
N LEU A 409 -4.37 -25.39 -0.64
CA LEU A 409 -4.34 -26.48 0.35
C LEU A 409 -3.78 -25.94 1.67
N SER A 410 -4.59 -25.99 2.72
CA SER A 410 -4.33 -25.31 3.98
C SER A 410 -4.59 -26.21 5.18
N SER A 411 -3.91 -25.90 6.29
CA SER A 411 -4.12 -26.57 7.57
C SER A 411 -3.85 -25.63 8.75
N ILE A 412 -4.64 -25.71 9.81
CA ILE A 412 -4.44 -24.88 11.01
C ILE A 412 -3.86 -25.74 12.13
N LYS A 413 -2.71 -25.33 12.66
CA LYS A 413 -2.05 -26.05 13.76
C LYS A 413 -2.97 -26.19 14.96
N GLY A 414 -3.21 -27.44 15.38
CA GLY A 414 -4.04 -27.77 16.55
C GLY A 414 -5.55 -27.75 16.31
N LEU A 415 -6.00 -27.50 15.07
CA LEU A 415 -7.40 -27.61 14.70
C LEU A 415 -7.66 -28.97 14.02
N ASN A 416 -8.47 -29.81 14.67
CA ASN A 416 -8.66 -31.20 14.29
C ASN A 416 -10.09 -31.47 13.82
N TYR A 417 -10.28 -32.53 13.03
CA TYR A 417 -11.60 -33.06 12.74
C TYR A 417 -12.32 -33.49 14.03
N THR A 418 -13.63 -33.24 14.12
CA THR A 418 -14.47 -33.70 15.24
C THR A 418 -14.99 -35.13 15.02
N THR A 419 -15.07 -35.53 13.76
CA THR A 419 -15.42 -36.88 13.27
C THR A 419 -14.20 -37.54 12.62
N GLY A 420 -14.33 -38.78 12.16
CA GLY A 420 -13.27 -39.46 11.41
C GLY A 420 -11.97 -39.62 12.21
N SER A 421 -10.84 -39.24 11.62
CA SER A 421 -9.51 -39.54 12.20
C SER A 421 -9.16 -38.74 13.45
N LYS A 422 -9.88 -37.64 13.71
CA LYS A 422 -9.57 -36.65 14.76
C LYS A 422 -8.17 -36.03 14.69
N ASN A 423 -7.50 -36.16 13.55
CA ASN A 423 -6.23 -35.50 13.28
C ASN A 423 -6.42 -34.05 12.84
N GLN A 424 -5.31 -33.32 12.75
CA GLN A 424 -5.30 -31.94 12.29
C GLN A 424 -5.88 -31.87 10.87
N LEU A 425 -6.88 -31.01 10.68
CA LEU A 425 -7.71 -31.02 9.48
C LEU A 425 -7.01 -30.38 8.27
N ILE A 426 -7.46 -30.78 7.07
CA ILE A 426 -7.04 -30.20 5.79
C ILE A 426 -8.25 -29.57 5.11
N PHE A 427 -8.03 -28.42 4.48
CA PHE A 427 -9.08 -27.68 3.77
C PHE A 427 -8.49 -26.83 2.65
N ALA A 428 -9.35 -26.32 1.76
CA ALA A 428 -8.94 -25.35 0.75
C ALA A 428 -9.36 -23.92 1.18
N ASN A 429 -8.43 -22.95 1.11
CA ASN A 429 -8.67 -21.57 1.55
C ASN A 429 -8.28 -20.52 0.50
N ASN A 430 -8.91 -19.34 0.49
CA ASN A 430 -8.58 -18.26 -0.44
C ASN A 430 -7.25 -17.56 -0.13
N LEU A 431 -6.76 -17.67 1.11
CA LEU A 431 -5.61 -16.92 1.59
C LEU A 431 -4.32 -17.74 1.40
N LEU A 432 -3.33 -17.16 0.71
CA LEU A 432 -1.96 -17.63 0.72
C LEU A 432 -1.25 -17.07 1.98
N ASP A 433 -1.46 -17.74 3.11
CA ASP A 433 -0.88 -17.37 4.40
C ASP A 433 0.00 -18.50 4.97
N SER A 434 0.49 -18.34 6.19
CA SER A 434 1.32 -19.34 6.88
C SER A 434 0.70 -20.75 7.00
N ASN A 435 -0.63 -20.88 6.90
CA ASN A 435 -1.36 -22.14 6.99
C ASN A 435 -1.43 -22.86 5.63
N ALA A 436 -1.11 -22.19 4.53
CA ALA A 436 -1.09 -22.72 3.16
C ALA A 436 0.30 -23.19 2.71
N LEU A 437 1.32 -23.09 3.57
CA LEU A 437 2.72 -23.37 3.22
C LEU A 437 3.13 -24.80 3.59
N TRP A 438 3.74 -25.48 2.62
CA TRP A 438 4.18 -26.86 2.72
C TRP A 438 5.65 -26.98 2.35
N LYS A 439 6.45 -27.63 3.20
CA LYS A 439 7.79 -28.06 2.84
C LYS A 439 7.68 -29.34 2.03
N ILE A 440 8.17 -29.33 0.79
CA ILE A 440 8.21 -30.51 -0.06
C ILE A 440 9.55 -31.20 0.09
N THR A 441 9.56 -32.52 0.23
CA THR A 441 10.79 -33.32 0.28
C THR A 441 10.71 -34.54 -0.62
N PHE A 442 11.85 -34.97 -1.15
CA PHE A 442 11.96 -36.07 -2.11
C PHE A 442 12.74 -37.24 -1.50
N SER A 443 12.30 -38.47 -1.79
CA SER A 443 13.01 -39.67 -1.33
C SER A 443 14.35 -39.84 -2.05
N GLY A 444 15.45 -39.52 -1.38
CA GLY A 444 16.82 -39.84 -1.84
C GLY A 444 17.31 -39.08 -3.08
N LYS A 445 16.64 -38.00 -3.48
CA LYS A 445 17.00 -37.17 -4.64
C LYS A 445 16.95 -35.68 -4.27
N GLU A 446 17.79 -34.86 -4.88
CA GLU A 446 17.73 -33.40 -4.74
C GLU A 446 16.64 -32.78 -5.62
N LEU A 447 16.41 -33.36 -6.81
CA LEU A 447 15.43 -32.91 -7.79
C LEU A 447 14.36 -33.98 -8.03
N SER A 448 13.12 -33.54 -8.28
CA SER A 448 12.01 -34.44 -8.60
C SER A 448 11.77 -34.51 -10.09
N SER A 449 11.64 -35.73 -10.64
CA SER A 449 10.99 -35.94 -11.93
C SER A 449 9.48 -36.11 -11.74
N TYR A 450 8.70 -35.94 -12.81
CA TYR A 450 7.24 -35.99 -12.74
C TYR A 450 6.65 -37.37 -12.40
N THR A 451 7.39 -38.46 -12.62
CA THR A 451 6.84 -39.83 -12.58
C THR A 451 7.52 -40.76 -11.57
N ASP A 452 8.76 -40.47 -11.16
CA ASP A 452 9.65 -41.42 -10.45
C ASP A 452 10.20 -40.91 -9.11
N THR A 453 9.51 -39.95 -8.49
CA THR A 453 9.92 -39.41 -7.18
C THR A 453 8.76 -39.44 -6.19
N ASN A 454 8.96 -40.16 -5.08
CA ASN A 454 8.06 -40.07 -3.94
C ASN A 454 8.31 -38.74 -3.23
N ILE A 455 7.22 -38.04 -2.94
CA ILE A 455 7.24 -36.76 -2.25
C ILE A 455 6.57 -36.88 -0.88
N TYR A 456 7.03 -36.05 0.04
CA TYR A 456 6.35 -35.78 1.30
C TYR A 456 6.06 -34.30 1.40
N LEU A 457 4.84 -33.97 1.81
CA LEU A 457 4.39 -32.60 2.04
C LEU A 457 4.26 -32.40 3.55
N GLN A 458 5.16 -31.61 4.12
CA GLN A 458 5.15 -31.28 5.54
C GLN A 458 4.57 -29.89 5.73
N HIS A 459 3.49 -29.76 6.49
CA HIS A 459 2.90 -28.47 6.79
C HIS A 459 3.89 -27.62 7.59
N LYS A 460 4.27 -26.44 7.07
CA LYS A 460 5.37 -25.61 7.58
C LYS A 460 5.17 -25.21 9.05
N LYS A 461 3.93 -24.93 9.46
CA LYS A 461 3.62 -24.38 10.78
C LYS A 461 3.49 -25.44 11.88
N SER A 462 2.95 -26.61 11.54
CA SER A 462 2.79 -27.70 12.52
C SER A 462 3.93 -28.72 12.48
N ASN A 463 4.73 -28.75 11.42
CA ASN A 463 5.74 -29.78 11.13
C ASN A 463 5.14 -31.19 10.96
N ILE A 464 3.86 -31.27 10.62
CA ILE A 464 3.11 -32.53 10.45
C ILE A 464 2.91 -32.81 8.96
N PHE A 465 2.88 -34.07 8.54
CA PHE A 465 2.84 -34.46 7.14
C PHE A 465 1.41 -34.60 6.61
N LEU A 466 1.18 -34.25 5.35
CA LEU A 466 -0.05 -34.55 4.65
C LEU A 466 -0.20 -36.07 4.52
N GLY A 467 -1.35 -36.61 4.92
CA GLY A 467 -1.57 -38.04 4.89
C GLY A 467 -3.02 -38.47 4.84
N ILE A 468 -3.18 -39.77 4.63
CA ILE A 468 -4.45 -40.51 4.65
C ILE A 468 -4.26 -41.80 5.47
N TYR A 469 -5.34 -42.34 6.02
CA TYR A 469 -5.34 -43.60 6.76
C TYR A 469 -6.10 -44.68 5.97
N ASN A 470 -5.43 -45.35 5.03
CA ASN A 470 -5.87 -46.55 4.29
C ASN A 470 -7.41 -46.72 4.14
N GLU A 471 -8.12 -45.67 3.69
CA GLU A 471 -9.59 -45.61 3.53
C GLU A 471 -10.45 -45.82 4.79
N VAL A 472 -9.84 -45.93 5.97
CA VAL A 472 -10.50 -46.19 7.26
C VAL A 472 -11.44 -45.05 7.64
N TYR A 473 -11.00 -43.81 7.44
CA TYR A 473 -11.77 -42.62 7.80
C TYR A 473 -12.35 -41.97 6.56
N LYS A 474 -13.62 -41.59 6.67
CA LYS A 474 -14.38 -40.93 5.60
C LYS A 474 -14.50 -39.44 5.88
N SER A 475 -14.44 -38.66 4.81
CA SER A 475 -14.55 -37.21 4.85
C SER A 475 -15.93 -36.79 5.39
N PRO A 476 -16.05 -35.64 6.07
CA PRO A 476 -17.27 -35.24 6.75
C PRO A 476 -18.51 -35.13 5.85
N VAL A 477 -18.35 -34.75 4.58
CA VAL A 477 -19.47 -34.44 3.67
C VAL A 477 -19.64 -35.51 2.61
N THR A 478 -18.62 -35.68 1.75
CA THR A 478 -18.72 -36.54 0.56
C THR A 478 -18.51 -38.02 0.86
N GLN A 479 -18.06 -38.37 2.07
CA GLN A 479 -17.72 -39.75 2.47
C GLN A 479 -16.62 -40.39 1.61
N HIS A 480 -15.83 -39.59 0.90
CA HIS A 480 -14.57 -40.02 0.27
C HIS A 480 -13.49 -40.25 1.35
N THR A 481 -12.29 -40.66 0.96
CA THR A 481 -11.21 -40.89 1.94
C THR A 481 -10.75 -39.57 2.56
N GLU A 482 -10.75 -39.49 3.89
CA GLU A 482 -10.35 -38.30 4.63
C GLU A 482 -8.84 -38.02 4.48
N VAL A 483 -8.50 -36.75 4.20
CA VAL A 483 -7.12 -36.26 4.14
C VAL A 483 -6.85 -35.42 5.39
N SER A 484 -5.77 -35.71 6.10
CA SER A 484 -5.42 -35.03 7.35
C SER A 484 -3.92 -34.79 7.47
N CYS A 485 -3.52 -33.90 8.38
CA CYS A 485 -2.15 -33.79 8.84
C CYS A 485 -1.86 -34.93 9.84
N ASN A 486 -1.03 -35.89 9.44
CA ASN A 486 -0.64 -37.06 10.21
C ASN A 486 0.81 -36.95 10.72
N PRO A 487 1.09 -37.19 12.03
CA PRO A 487 2.46 -37.25 12.54
C PRO A 487 3.29 -38.40 11.96
N ASN A 488 2.66 -39.43 11.39
CA ASN A 488 3.36 -40.51 10.70
C ASN A 488 3.94 -40.03 9.36
N ASN A 489 5.27 -40.08 9.25
CA ASN A 489 6.02 -39.66 8.08
C ASN A 489 6.09 -40.71 6.96
N ASN A 490 5.46 -41.88 7.12
CA ASN A 490 5.51 -42.97 6.13
C ASN A 490 4.50 -42.82 4.98
N ILE A 491 3.78 -41.70 4.88
CA ILE A 491 2.77 -41.50 3.84
C ILE A 491 3.41 -40.77 2.66
N GLN A 492 3.60 -41.53 1.58
CA GLN A 492 4.21 -41.07 0.35
C GLN A 492 3.16 -40.64 -0.65
N TRP A 493 3.45 -39.53 -1.33
CA TRP A 493 2.70 -39.04 -2.47
C TRP A 493 3.56 -39.10 -3.73
N LYS A 494 2.92 -39.04 -4.89
CA LYS A 494 3.59 -38.86 -6.17
C LYS A 494 2.83 -37.83 -6.98
N PHE A 495 3.55 -37.06 -7.78
CA PHE A 495 2.91 -36.32 -8.85
C PHE A 495 2.52 -37.27 -9.98
N ASP A 496 1.44 -36.92 -10.65
CA ASP A 496 1.02 -37.54 -11.90
C ASP A 496 0.74 -36.42 -12.88
N ASN A 497 1.49 -36.37 -13.98
CA ASN A 497 1.37 -35.33 -14.99
C ASN A 497 0.97 -35.97 -16.32
N SER A 498 -0.33 -35.96 -16.62
CA SER A 498 -0.89 -36.62 -17.81
C SER A 498 -0.79 -35.78 -19.09
N LYS A 499 -0.25 -34.55 -19.04
CA LYS A 499 -0.23 -33.60 -20.18
C LYS A 499 1.13 -33.38 -20.84
N LEU A 500 2.23 -33.87 -20.26
CA LEU A 500 3.53 -33.83 -20.94
C LEU A 500 3.69 -35.11 -21.76
N GLU A 501 3.68 -34.99 -23.10
CA GLU A 501 3.74 -36.12 -24.04
C GLU A 501 4.97 -37.03 -23.88
N ASN A 502 5.97 -36.68 -23.05
CA ASN A 502 7.16 -37.50 -22.84
C ASN A 502 7.60 -37.74 -21.39
N GLY A 503 6.89 -37.24 -20.36
CA GLY A 503 7.26 -37.48 -18.94
C GLY A 503 8.68 -37.03 -18.53
N GLN A 504 9.41 -36.33 -19.40
CA GLN A 504 10.78 -35.87 -19.20
C GLN A 504 10.76 -34.43 -18.69
N GLY A 505 11.41 -34.20 -17.54
CA GLY A 505 11.58 -32.87 -16.96
C GLY A 505 11.63 -32.88 -15.44
N TYR A 506 12.03 -31.75 -14.88
CA TYR A 506 12.08 -31.49 -13.45
C TYR A 506 10.86 -30.69 -13.01
N LEU A 507 10.40 -30.92 -11.79
CA LEU A 507 9.29 -30.18 -11.20
C LEU A 507 9.60 -28.67 -11.10
N LYS A 508 8.76 -27.84 -11.72
CA LYS A 508 8.89 -26.38 -11.78
C LYS A 508 7.70 -25.68 -11.12
N SER A 509 7.93 -24.43 -10.71
CA SER A 509 6.89 -23.54 -10.21
C SER A 509 5.86 -23.24 -11.31
N ASN A 510 4.60 -23.23 -10.92
CA ASN A 510 3.38 -23.14 -11.74
C ASN A 510 3.05 -24.39 -12.57
N ASP A 511 3.71 -25.52 -12.33
CA ASP A 511 3.29 -26.77 -12.94
C ASP A 511 1.91 -27.20 -12.43
N ILE A 512 1.08 -27.69 -13.34
CA ILE A 512 -0.28 -28.17 -13.06
C ILE A 512 -0.26 -29.70 -13.08
N LEU A 513 -0.58 -30.30 -11.92
CA LEU A 513 -0.32 -31.71 -11.62
C LEU A 513 -1.51 -32.33 -10.90
N ASN A 514 -1.63 -33.66 -10.98
CA ASN A 514 -2.40 -34.43 -10.02
C ASN A 514 -1.46 -34.94 -8.92
N ILE A 515 -1.99 -35.07 -7.70
CA ILE A 515 -1.24 -35.61 -6.55
C ILE A 515 -1.89 -36.93 -6.18
N LYS A 516 -1.16 -38.04 -6.35
CA LYS A 516 -1.64 -39.39 -6.03
C LYS A 516 -0.97 -39.95 -4.80
N ASN A 517 -1.73 -40.69 -4.00
CA ASN A 517 -1.16 -41.43 -2.89
C ASN A 517 -0.43 -42.68 -3.39
N VAL A 518 0.75 -42.97 -2.85
CA VAL A 518 1.55 -44.15 -3.24
C VAL A 518 1.03 -45.43 -2.58
N ASN A 519 0.61 -45.35 -1.32
CA ASN A 519 0.17 -46.50 -0.54
C ASN A 519 -1.21 -47.01 -1.01
N LEU A 520 -2.08 -46.10 -1.45
CA LEU A 520 -3.38 -46.43 -2.05
C LEU A 520 -3.34 -46.14 -3.55
N SER A 521 -2.79 -47.08 -4.32
CA SER A 521 -2.75 -46.98 -5.78
C SER A 521 -4.13 -46.62 -6.32
N LYS A 522 -4.22 -45.54 -7.12
CA LYS A 522 -5.43 -44.93 -7.71
C LYS A 522 -6.17 -43.87 -6.88
N HIS A 523 -5.67 -43.45 -5.71
CA HIS A 523 -6.28 -42.33 -4.97
C HIS A 523 -5.62 -40.99 -5.28
N PHE A 524 -6.42 -40.01 -5.72
CA PHE A 524 -5.99 -38.66 -6.07
C PHE A 524 -6.51 -37.63 -5.08
N LEU A 525 -5.69 -36.64 -4.77
CA LEU A 525 -6.06 -35.49 -3.95
C LEU A 525 -7.00 -34.57 -4.74
N ARG A 526 -8.18 -34.30 -4.20
CA ARG A 526 -9.23 -33.51 -4.82
C ARG A 526 -9.76 -32.46 -3.87
N SER A 527 -10.16 -31.33 -4.42
CA SER A 527 -10.90 -30.29 -3.71
C SER A 527 -12.16 -29.96 -4.50
N HIS A 528 -13.23 -29.56 -3.81
CA HIS A 528 -14.54 -29.30 -4.44
C HIS A 528 -15.36 -28.34 -3.60
N ASP A 529 -16.49 -27.86 -4.10
CA ASP A 529 -17.26 -26.78 -3.44
C ASP A 529 -18.04 -27.21 -2.19
N PHE A 530 -18.02 -28.50 -1.83
CA PHE A 530 -18.59 -28.98 -0.57
C PHE A 530 -17.83 -28.43 0.64
N GLN A 531 -18.59 -28.08 1.68
CA GLN A 531 -18.08 -27.46 2.89
C GLN A 531 -18.58 -28.18 4.13
N PHE A 532 -17.76 -28.18 5.18
CA PHE A 532 -18.12 -28.68 6.50
C PHE A 532 -17.80 -27.63 7.57
N THR A 533 -18.51 -27.68 8.68
CA THR A 533 -18.36 -26.73 9.78
C THR A 533 -17.70 -27.41 10.97
N ILE A 534 -16.68 -26.78 11.53
CA ILE A 534 -16.12 -27.15 12.84
C ILE A 534 -16.25 -25.93 13.75
N LYS A 535 -16.95 -26.11 14.88
CA LYS A 535 -17.35 -25.02 15.78
C LYS A 535 -18.19 -23.99 15.02
N ASN A 536 -17.67 -22.78 14.81
CA ASN A 536 -18.36 -21.68 14.13
C ASN A 536 -17.75 -21.36 12.74
N ASP A 537 -16.71 -22.09 12.34
CA ASP A 537 -15.97 -21.82 11.12
C ASP A 537 -16.32 -22.87 10.04
N THR A 538 -16.47 -22.40 8.81
CA THR A 538 -16.82 -23.24 7.65
C THR A 538 -15.60 -23.41 6.75
N PHE A 539 -15.29 -24.66 6.42
CA PHE A 539 -14.11 -25.06 5.66
C PHE A 539 -14.50 -25.79 4.39
N GLN A 540 -13.78 -25.52 3.29
CA GLN A 540 -13.94 -26.29 2.06
C GLN A 540 -13.25 -27.65 2.20
N GLU A 541 -14.00 -28.70 1.90
CA GLU A 541 -13.54 -30.08 2.01
C GLU A 541 -12.51 -30.43 0.93
N VAL A 542 -11.45 -31.12 1.37
CA VAL A 542 -10.40 -31.72 0.53
C VAL A 542 -10.35 -33.21 0.86
N VAL A 543 -10.33 -34.05 -0.17
CA VAL A 543 -10.48 -35.51 -0.03
C VAL A 543 -9.50 -36.27 -0.92
N CYS A 544 -9.39 -37.57 -0.68
CA CYS A 544 -8.84 -38.51 -1.64
C CYS A 544 -9.95 -39.41 -2.22
N HIS A 545 -9.97 -39.57 -3.54
CA HIS A 545 -10.95 -40.42 -4.24
C HIS A 545 -10.28 -41.30 -5.29
N ASN A 546 -10.94 -42.40 -5.66
CA ASN A 546 -10.47 -43.40 -6.64
C ASN A 546 -11.36 -43.48 -7.89
N GLU A 547 -12.16 -42.44 -8.13
CA GLU A 547 -13.11 -42.36 -9.24
C GLU A 547 -12.42 -41.99 -10.57
N ARG A 548 -13.17 -42.03 -11.68
CA ARG A 548 -12.63 -41.75 -13.02
C ARG A 548 -12.18 -40.29 -13.13
N LEU A 549 -10.90 -40.10 -13.47
CA LEU A 549 -10.31 -38.78 -13.75
C LEU A 549 -10.99 -38.10 -14.95
N GLY A 550 -11.17 -36.78 -14.87
CA GLY A 550 -11.72 -36.01 -15.99
C GLY A 550 -12.25 -34.61 -15.66
N GLY A 551 -12.24 -34.19 -14.38
CA GLY A 551 -12.67 -32.87 -13.96
C GLY A 551 -11.50 -31.90 -13.69
N ASN A 552 -11.75 -30.59 -13.76
CA ASN A 552 -10.77 -29.56 -13.41
C ASN A 552 -10.52 -29.47 -11.88
N ASP A 553 -11.32 -30.17 -11.09
CA ASP A 553 -11.32 -30.22 -9.63
C ASP A 553 -10.28 -31.21 -9.03
N GLU A 554 -9.50 -31.85 -9.90
CA GLU A 554 -8.47 -32.83 -9.55
C GLU A 554 -7.05 -32.25 -9.71
N TRP A 555 -6.94 -30.99 -10.17
CA TRP A 555 -5.69 -30.37 -10.58
C TRP A 555 -5.17 -29.34 -9.58
N TRP A 556 -3.87 -29.42 -9.32
CA TRP A 556 -3.15 -28.54 -8.40
C TRP A 556 -2.01 -27.86 -9.13
N CYS A 557 -1.97 -26.53 -9.02
CA CYS A 557 -0.84 -25.71 -9.42
C CYS A 557 0.11 -25.59 -8.24
N ILE A 558 1.36 -26.05 -8.41
CA ILE A 558 2.40 -25.93 -7.38
C ILE A 558 3.17 -24.62 -7.54
N GLU A 559 3.25 -23.81 -6.50
CA GLU A 559 3.92 -22.50 -6.53
C GLU A 559 5.11 -22.53 -5.58
N LEU A 560 6.32 -22.24 -6.09
CA LEU A 560 7.54 -22.10 -5.28
C LEU A 560 7.50 -20.79 -4.48
N ILE A 561 7.75 -20.88 -3.18
CA ILE A 561 7.72 -19.74 -2.23
C ILE A 561 9.10 -19.43 -1.68
N GLU A 562 9.81 -20.45 -1.16
CA GLU A 562 11.17 -20.35 -0.60
C GLU A 562 12.06 -21.51 -1.04
#